data_AF-A0A9D2B2Q1-F1
#
_entry.id   AF-A0A9D2B2Q1-F1
#
_cell.length_a   1.000
_cell.length_b   1.000
_cell.length_c   1.000
_cell.angle_alpha   90.00
_cell.angle_beta   90.00
_cell.angle_gamma   90.00
#
_symmetry.space_group_name_H-M   'P 1'
#
loop_
_entity.id
_entity.type
_entity.pdbx_description
1 polymer ?
#
loop_
_entity_poly.entity_id
_entity_poly.type
_entity_poly.pdbx_seq_one_letter_code
_entity_poly.pdbx_strand_id
1 'polypeptide(L)'
;MGNFKLTTVEEMEAATNKLLETGAKVGADAWQYRVKNQTPHCKFGEQGICCRICSRGPCRITPKAPRGICGCDAHGIVGRNFLKFTAGGAATHSDHGREICHTLHCASPDGAYKIKDEAKLLKLAKEFGVETEGRDIYEIAHETAEAGLMEYGKPFGYQKFTERMPASQRDRLL
;
A
#
# COMPACT_ATOMS: atom_id res chain seq x y z
N MET A 1 6.95 -28.91 -25.94
CA MET A 1 7.26 -28.12 -24.73
C MET A 1 8.21 -27.02 -25.16
N GLY A 2 7.81 -25.75 -25.10
CA GLY A 2 8.68 -24.64 -25.48
C GLY A 2 9.89 -24.56 -24.56
N ASN A 3 11.03 -24.12 -25.09
CA ASN A 3 12.24 -23.84 -24.31
C ASN A 3 11.97 -22.68 -23.35
N PHE A 4 11.44 -23.00 -22.18
CA PHE A 4 11.33 -22.05 -21.08
C PHE A 4 12.75 -21.76 -20.57
N LYS A 5 13.22 -20.54 -20.81
CA LYS A 5 14.49 -20.02 -20.29
C LYS A 5 14.18 -18.86 -19.36
N LEU A 6 14.71 -18.92 -18.14
CA LEU A 6 14.71 -17.78 -17.21
C LEU A 6 15.82 -16.81 -17.61
N THR A 7 15.51 -15.52 -17.59
CA THR A 7 16.51 -14.46 -17.77
C THR A 7 17.50 -14.48 -16.62
N THR A 8 18.80 -14.45 -16.92
CA THR A 8 19.83 -14.42 -15.87
C THR A 8 20.00 -13.01 -15.30
N VAL A 9 20.65 -12.89 -14.14
CA VAL A 9 20.96 -11.58 -13.54
C VAL A 9 21.84 -10.76 -14.49
N GLU A 10 22.83 -11.39 -15.12
CA GLU A 10 23.74 -10.75 -16.06
C GLU A 10 22.99 -10.21 -17.28
N GLU A 11 22.00 -10.95 -17.79
CA GLU A 11 21.14 -10.50 -18.88
C GLU A 11 20.29 -9.28 -18.48
N MET A 12 19.77 -9.24 -17.24
CA MET A 12 19.03 -8.07 -16.72
C MET A 12 19.93 -6.84 -16.51
N GLU A 13 21.13 -7.06 -15.99
CA GLU A 13 22.13 -6.00 -15.79
C GLU A 13 22.61 -5.43 -17.13
N ALA A 14 22.87 -6.30 -18.12
CA ALA A 14 23.25 -5.88 -19.47
C ALA A 14 22.16 -5.02 -20.12
N ALA A 15 20.89 -5.42 -19.98
CA ALA A 15 19.74 -4.64 -20.47
C ALA A 15 19.67 -3.26 -19.77
N THR A 16 19.83 -3.24 -18.45
CA THR A 16 19.85 -2.00 -17.66
C THR A 16 20.99 -1.07 -18.09
N ASN A 17 22.20 -1.62 -18.26
CA ASN A 17 23.38 -0.85 -18.66
C ASN A 17 23.22 -0.25 -20.05
N LYS A 18 22.63 -0.98 -21.00
CA LYS A 18 22.31 -0.46 -22.33
C LYS A 18 21.33 0.73 -22.27
N LEU A 19 20.33 0.67 -21.39
CA LEU A 19 19.38 1.77 -21.18
C LEU A 19 20.07 2.99 -20.53
N LEU A 20 20.95 2.75 -19.55
CA LEU A 20 21.73 3.81 -18.91
C LEU A 20 22.66 4.52 -19.91
N GLU A 21 23.35 3.78 -20.78
CA GLU A 21 24.20 4.33 -21.83
C GLU A 21 23.37 5.17 -22.83
N THR A 22 22.19 4.66 -23.22
CA THR A 22 21.28 5.38 -24.11
C THR A 22 20.76 6.67 -23.46
N GLY A 23 20.38 6.61 -22.19
CA GLY A 23 19.98 7.78 -21.42
C GLY A 23 21.07 8.84 -21.34
N ALA A 24 22.32 8.42 -21.10
CA ALA A 24 23.46 9.33 -21.08
C ALA A 24 23.67 10.06 -22.41
N LYS A 25 23.48 9.39 -23.56
CA LYS A 25 23.60 10.01 -24.91
C LYS A 25 22.60 11.13 -25.16
N VAL A 26 21.44 11.09 -24.49
CA VAL A 26 20.38 12.11 -24.62
C VAL A 26 20.32 13.08 -23.43
N GLY A 27 21.30 12.99 -22.51
CA GLY A 27 21.34 13.82 -21.31
C GLY A 27 20.26 13.48 -20.27
N ALA A 28 19.67 12.28 -20.33
CA ALA A 28 18.70 11.82 -19.35
C ALA A 28 19.39 11.30 -18.08
N ASP A 29 18.85 11.68 -16.92
CA ASP A 29 19.32 11.25 -15.61
C ASP A 29 18.57 9.99 -15.10
N ALA A 30 19.20 9.23 -14.21
CA ALA A 30 18.68 7.97 -13.67
C ALA A 30 18.87 7.91 -12.15
N TRP A 31 18.06 7.09 -11.47
CA TRP A 31 18.11 7.00 -10.01
C TRP A 31 19.47 6.54 -9.49
N GLN A 32 20.20 5.71 -10.26
CA GLN A 32 21.54 5.21 -9.95
C GLN A 32 22.58 6.33 -9.86
N TYR A 33 22.38 7.45 -10.57
CA TYR A 33 23.26 8.61 -10.47
C TYR A 33 22.83 9.52 -9.32
N ARG A 34 21.52 9.74 -9.14
CA ARG A 34 20.99 10.56 -8.03
C ARG A 34 21.32 10.01 -6.65
N VAL A 35 21.32 8.69 -6.47
CA VAL A 35 21.67 8.07 -5.18
C VAL A 35 23.12 8.39 -4.77
N LYS A 36 24.05 8.48 -5.73
CA LYS A 36 25.43 8.88 -5.45
C LYS A 36 25.50 10.29 -4.89
N ASN A 37 24.72 11.23 -5.43
CA ASN A 37 24.66 12.61 -4.94
C ASN A 37 23.99 12.74 -3.56
N GLN A 38 23.18 11.75 -3.17
CA GLN A 38 22.55 11.67 -1.83
C GLN A 38 23.42 10.90 -0.82
N THR A 39 24.60 10.42 -1.22
CA THR A 39 25.49 9.57 -0.40
C THR A 39 26.70 10.40 0.09
N PRO A 40 27.04 10.38 1.39
CA PRO A 40 26.39 9.61 2.45
C PRO A 40 25.06 10.22 2.90
N HIS A 41 24.09 9.38 3.26
CA HIS A 41 22.81 9.87 3.77
C HIS A 41 22.95 10.45 5.19
N CYS A 42 21.99 11.31 5.57
CA CYS A 42 21.95 11.92 6.90
C CYS A 42 21.75 10.86 8.00
N LYS A 43 22.73 10.74 8.92
CA LYS A 43 22.72 9.74 9.98
C LYS A 43 21.52 9.82 10.93
N PHE A 44 21.02 11.03 11.23
CA PHE A 44 19.81 11.17 12.05
C PHE A 44 18.55 10.63 11.35
N GLY A 45 18.52 10.72 10.02
CA GLY A 45 17.44 10.15 9.19
C GLY A 45 17.54 8.63 9.12
N GLU A 46 18.74 8.11 8.82
CA GLU A 46 19.01 6.66 8.79
C GLU A 46 18.68 5.98 10.13
N GLN A 47 19.05 6.60 11.25
CA GLN A 47 18.75 6.10 12.60
C GLN A 47 17.31 6.37 13.06
N GLY A 48 16.54 7.18 12.31
CA GLY A 48 15.16 7.53 12.64
C GLY A 48 14.99 8.48 13.84
N ILE A 49 16.06 9.11 14.33
CA ILE A 49 16.09 9.94 15.55
C ILE A 49 15.93 11.45 15.28
N CYS A 50 15.52 11.82 14.07
CA CYS A 50 15.10 13.17 13.68
C CYS A 50 13.57 13.29 13.75
N CYS A 51 13.04 14.34 14.38
CA CYS A 51 11.60 14.58 14.45
C CYS A 51 11.22 15.93 13.83
N ARG A 52 10.25 15.90 12.92
CA ARG A 52 9.70 17.08 12.20
C ARG A 52 8.16 17.16 12.29
N ILE A 53 7.57 16.59 13.34
CA ILE A 53 6.10 16.45 13.44
C ILE A 53 5.39 17.77 13.74
N CYS A 54 6.08 18.75 14.35
CA CYS A 54 5.50 20.04 14.68
C CYS A 54 6.50 21.19 14.48
N SER A 55 5.98 22.42 14.48
CA SER A 55 6.74 23.65 14.24
C SER A 55 7.68 24.06 15.38
N ARG A 56 7.66 23.37 16.53
CA ARG A 56 8.67 23.57 17.58
C ARG A 56 10.01 22.95 17.21
N GLY A 57 10.00 21.90 16.39
CA GLY A 57 11.21 21.26 15.86
C GLY A 57 11.86 22.07 14.72
N PRO A 58 12.78 21.47 13.95
CA PRO A 58 13.17 20.06 13.98
C PRO A 58 13.97 19.67 15.23
N CYS A 59 13.69 18.51 15.80
CA CYS A 59 14.46 17.94 16.91
C CYS A 59 15.42 16.85 16.40
N ARG A 60 16.64 16.79 16.94
CA ARG A 60 17.61 15.72 16.70
C ARG A 60 18.11 15.19 18.04
N ILE A 61 18.04 13.88 18.24
CA ILE A 61 18.49 13.27 19.50
C ILE A 61 19.99 13.00 19.44
N THR A 62 20.69 13.43 20.49
CA THR A 62 22.14 13.21 20.68
C THR A 62 22.40 12.94 22.16
N PRO A 63 23.60 12.48 22.55
CA PRO A 63 23.94 12.36 23.97
C PRO A 63 23.81 13.67 24.76
N LYS A 64 24.03 14.83 24.11
CA LYS A 64 23.89 16.16 24.74
C LYS A 64 22.44 16.65 24.79
N ALA A 65 21.61 16.19 23.87
CA ALA A 65 20.19 16.52 23.76
C ALA A 65 19.38 15.22 23.65
N PRO A 66 19.19 14.48 24.77
CA PRO A 66 18.60 13.14 24.75
C PRO A 66 17.08 13.14 24.50
N ARG A 67 16.45 14.32 24.44
CA ARG A 67 15.01 14.51 24.24
C ARG A 67 14.76 15.66 23.27
N GLY A 68 13.66 15.58 22.53
CA GLY A 68 13.12 16.71 21.78
C GLY A 68 12.50 17.77 22.69
N ILE A 69 12.11 18.91 22.12
CA ILE A 69 11.58 20.07 22.86
C ILE A 69 10.33 19.72 23.68
N CYS A 70 9.49 18.80 23.21
CA CYS A 70 8.32 18.34 23.96
C CYS A 70 8.63 17.25 25.02
N GLY A 71 9.88 16.84 25.17
CA GLY A 71 10.32 15.78 26.09
C GLY A 71 10.36 14.37 25.50
N CYS A 72 9.96 14.16 24.24
CA CYS A 72 10.01 12.84 23.62
C CYS A 72 11.46 12.40 23.32
N ASP A 73 11.81 11.18 23.71
CA ASP A 73 13.14 10.58 23.53
C ASP A 73 13.31 9.90 22.15
N ALA A 74 14.46 9.26 21.96
CA ALA A 74 14.77 8.53 20.72
C ALA A 74 13.75 7.43 20.42
N HIS A 75 13.32 6.64 21.41
CA HIS A 75 12.38 5.53 21.21
C HIS A 75 11.01 6.03 20.73
N GLY A 76 10.48 7.05 21.39
CA GLY A 76 9.20 7.64 20.99
C GLY A 76 9.26 8.36 19.65
N ILE A 77 10.41 8.92 19.26
CA ILE A 77 10.59 9.51 17.92
C ILE A 77 10.66 8.42 16.85
N VAL A 78 11.49 7.39 17.04
CA VAL A 78 11.65 6.28 16.08
C VAL A 78 10.33 5.54 15.89
N GLY A 79 9.62 5.21 16.97
CA GLY A 79 8.33 4.52 16.90
C GLY A 79 7.28 5.30 16.10
N ARG A 80 7.20 6.63 16.29
CA ARG A 80 6.28 7.49 15.53
C ARG A 80 6.67 7.66 14.07
N ASN A 81 7.98 7.76 13.78
CA ASN A 81 8.48 7.82 12.42
C ASN A 81 8.17 6.52 11.66
N PHE A 82 8.38 5.36 12.30
CA PHE A 82 8.04 4.07 11.74
C PHE A 82 6.53 3.90 11.53
N LEU A 83 5.71 4.27 12.52
CA LEU A 83 4.25 4.23 12.39
C LEU A 83 3.76 5.05 11.18
N LYS A 84 4.27 6.27 11.00
CA LYS A 84 3.92 7.12 9.85
C LYS A 84 4.38 6.53 8.52
N PHE A 85 5.56 5.89 8.48
CA PHE A 85 6.05 5.20 7.30
C PHE A 85 5.12 4.05 6.90
N THR A 86 4.75 3.20 7.85
CA THR A 86 3.82 2.09 7.63
C THR A 86 2.42 2.59 7.27
N ALA A 87 1.93 3.64 7.94
CA ALA A 87 0.63 4.24 7.62
C ALA A 87 0.59 4.81 6.19
N GLY A 88 1.69 5.43 5.72
CA GLY A 88 1.82 5.90 4.34
C GLY A 88 1.73 4.76 3.33
N GLY A 89 2.41 3.64 3.59
CA GLY A 89 2.32 2.44 2.73
C GLY A 89 0.96 1.73 2.82
N ALA A 90 0.31 1.72 3.98
CA ALA A 90 -1.04 1.17 4.10
C ALA A 90 -2.08 2.03 3.36
N ALA A 91 -1.91 3.35 3.36
CA ALA A 91 -2.82 4.28 2.70
C ALA A 91 -2.86 4.08 1.17
N THR A 92 -1.74 3.71 0.53
CA THR A 92 -1.72 3.44 -0.92
C THR A 92 -2.58 2.23 -1.29
N HIS A 93 -2.50 1.14 -0.51
CA HIS A 93 -3.35 -0.03 -0.72
C HIS A 93 -4.81 0.24 -0.35
N SER A 94 -5.05 1.06 0.68
CA SER A 94 -6.39 1.51 1.06
C SER A 94 -7.07 2.24 -0.09
N ASP A 95 -6.40 3.21 -0.71
CA ASP A 95 -7.00 4.01 -1.79
C ASP A 95 -7.14 3.22 -3.09
N HIS A 96 -6.15 2.37 -3.42
CA HIS A 96 -6.28 1.43 -4.54
C HIS A 96 -7.51 0.51 -4.35
N GLY A 97 -7.67 -0.10 -3.18
CA GLY A 97 -8.84 -0.94 -2.89
C GLY A 97 -10.16 -0.17 -2.98
N ARG A 98 -10.20 1.08 -2.50
CA ARG A 98 -11.38 1.95 -2.57
C ARG A 98 -11.76 2.26 -4.03
N GLU A 99 -10.78 2.56 -4.87
CA GLU A 99 -10.99 2.83 -6.30
C GLU A 99 -11.55 1.60 -7.03
N ILE A 100 -11.11 0.39 -6.67
CA ILE A 100 -11.67 -0.85 -7.21
C ILE A 100 -13.14 -1.01 -6.82
N CYS A 101 -13.53 -0.68 -5.58
CA CYS A 101 -14.93 -0.70 -5.18
C CYS A 101 -15.76 0.35 -5.94
N HIS A 102 -15.26 1.58 -6.11
CA HIS A 102 -15.95 2.59 -6.94
C HIS A 102 -16.09 2.13 -8.39
N THR A 103 -15.05 1.51 -8.96
CA THR A 103 -15.10 0.98 -10.33
C THR A 103 -16.13 -0.13 -10.47
N LEU A 104 -16.23 -1.03 -9.47
CA LEU A 104 -17.24 -2.09 -9.45
C LEU A 104 -18.66 -1.50 -9.34
N HIS A 105 -18.85 -0.47 -8.52
CA HIS A 105 -20.13 0.23 -8.39
C HIS A 105 -20.56 0.94 -9.69
N CYS A 106 -19.60 1.39 -10.51
CA CYS A 106 -19.89 2.02 -11.81
C CYS A 106 -20.01 1.00 -12.97
N ALA A 107 -19.84 -0.30 -12.72
CA ALA A 107 -19.90 -1.31 -13.77
C ALA A 107 -21.32 -1.44 -14.33
N SER A 108 -21.47 -1.65 -15.63
CA SER A 108 -22.77 -1.82 -16.31
C SER A 108 -22.62 -2.66 -17.57
N PRO A 109 -23.70 -3.31 -18.07
CA PRO A 109 -23.63 -4.18 -19.24
C PRO A 109 -23.17 -3.46 -20.51
N ASP A 110 -23.53 -2.18 -20.65
CA ASP A 110 -23.16 -1.31 -21.77
C ASP A 110 -21.98 -0.37 -21.47
N GLY A 111 -21.42 -0.45 -20.26
CA GLY A 111 -20.33 0.41 -19.82
C GLY A 111 -18.93 -0.07 -20.24
N ALA A 112 -17.94 0.79 -19.98
CA ALA A 112 -16.53 0.47 -20.19
C ALA A 112 -16.03 -0.64 -19.24
N TYR A 113 -16.62 -0.74 -18.05
CA TYR A 113 -16.33 -1.78 -17.06
C TYR A 113 -17.51 -2.74 -16.93
N LYS A 114 -17.21 -4.04 -17.04
CA LYS A 114 -18.17 -5.13 -17.02
C LYS A 114 -17.75 -6.20 -16.02
N ILE A 115 -18.72 -6.97 -15.52
CA ILE A 115 -18.44 -8.14 -14.70
C ILE A 115 -17.89 -9.25 -15.59
N LYS A 116 -16.63 -9.64 -15.36
CA LYS A 116 -15.95 -10.70 -16.14
C LYS A 116 -15.97 -12.07 -15.44
N ASP A 117 -16.22 -12.09 -14.15
CA ASP A 117 -16.20 -13.30 -13.31
C ASP A 117 -17.37 -13.26 -12.33
N GLU A 118 -18.53 -13.71 -12.81
CA GLU A 118 -19.78 -13.71 -12.05
C GLU A 118 -19.70 -14.68 -10.87
N ALA A 119 -19.09 -15.86 -11.05
CA ALA A 119 -18.96 -16.86 -10.00
C ALA A 119 -18.18 -16.31 -8.80
N LYS A 120 -17.09 -15.58 -9.06
CA LYS A 120 -16.33 -14.91 -8.00
C LYS A 120 -17.10 -13.78 -7.35
N LEU A 121 -17.83 -12.97 -8.12
CA LEU A 121 -18.68 -11.92 -7.58
C LEU A 121 -19.73 -12.50 -6.63
N LEU A 122 -20.46 -13.54 -7.05
CA LEU A 122 -21.49 -14.19 -6.23
C LEU A 122 -20.92 -14.80 -4.95
N LYS A 123 -19.71 -15.37 -5.00
CA LYS A 123 -19.02 -15.86 -3.80
C LYS A 123 -18.70 -14.73 -2.83
N LEU A 124 -18.18 -13.61 -3.33
CA LEU A 124 -17.86 -12.44 -2.50
C LEU A 124 -19.12 -11.79 -1.93
N ALA A 125 -20.17 -11.61 -2.74
CA ALA A 125 -21.46 -11.08 -2.32
C ALA A 125 -22.00 -11.86 -1.10
N LYS A 126 -22.03 -13.20 -1.18
CA LYS A 126 -22.42 -14.06 -0.06
C LYS A 126 -21.54 -13.87 1.17
N GLU A 127 -20.22 -13.77 0.99
CA GLU A 127 -19.32 -13.49 2.11
C GLU A 127 -19.62 -12.14 2.77
N PHE A 128 -19.96 -11.10 2.00
CA PHE A 128 -20.37 -9.79 2.51
C PHE A 128 -21.82 -9.73 3.02
N GLY A 129 -22.59 -10.82 2.91
CA GLY A 129 -23.99 -10.87 3.35
C GLY A 129 -24.97 -10.22 2.37
N VAL A 130 -24.59 -10.06 1.11
CA VAL A 130 -25.45 -9.56 0.03
C VAL A 130 -26.24 -10.73 -0.56
N GLU A 131 -27.55 -10.59 -0.59
CA GLU A 131 -28.45 -11.59 -1.19
C GLU A 131 -28.26 -11.67 -2.70
N THR A 132 -28.23 -12.87 -3.28
CA THR A 132 -27.88 -13.07 -4.70
C THR A 132 -28.94 -13.79 -5.53
N GLU A 133 -29.90 -14.46 -4.90
CA GLU A 133 -30.83 -15.35 -5.61
C GLU A 133 -31.86 -14.56 -6.43
N GLY A 134 -31.98 -14.88 -7.72
CA GLY A 134 -32.96 -14.25 -8.63
C GLY A 134 -32.72 -12.78 -8.95
N ARG A 135 -31.56 -12.22 -8.57
CA ARG A 135 -31.21 -10.80 -8.75
C ARG A 135 -30.33 -10.57 -9.97
N ASP A 136 -30.38 -9.35 -10.49
CA ASP A 136 -29.47 -8.91 -11.55
C ASP A 136 -28.02 -8.86 -11.05
N ILE A 137 -27.08 -9.26 -11.91
CA ILE A 137 -25.67 -9.36 -11.55
C ILE A 137 -25.03 -8.00 -11.26
N TYR A 138 -25.50 -6.92 -11.92
CA TYR A 138 -24.98 -5.57 -11.69
C TYR A 138 -25.57 -4.96 -10.42
N GLU A 139 -26.83 -5.24 -10.08
CA GLU A 139 -27.38 -4.91 -8.76
C GLU A 139 -26.57 -5.54 -7.63
N ILE A 140 -26.26 -6.85 -7.75
CA ILE A 140 -25.39 -7.55 -6.80
C ILE A 140 -24.00 -6.91 -6.76
N ALA A 141 -23.44 -6.55 -7.91
CA ALA A 141 -22.13 -5.90 -8.00
C ALA A 141 -22.10 -4.56 -7.26
N HIS A 142 -23.12 -3.72 -7.47
CA HIS A 142 -23.22 -2.40 -6.86
C HIS A 142 -23.36 -2.50 -5.35
N GLU A 143 -24.22 -3.38 -4.85
CA GLU A 143 -24.41 -3.59 -3.41
C GLU A 143 -23.17 -4.21 -2.76
N THR A 144 -22.51 -5.17 -3.43
CA THR A 144 -21.24 -5.74 -2.95
C THR A 144 -20.14 -4.67 -2.89
N ALA A 145 -20.10 -3.76 -3.87
CA ALA A 145 -19.18 -2.64 -3.86
C ALA A 145 -19.44 -1.67 -2.70
N GLU A 146 -20.70 -1.33 -2.44
CA GLU A 146 -21.11 -0.50 -1.30
C GLU A 146 -20.74 -1.15 0.04
N ALA A 147 -21.03 -2.44 0.20
CA ALA A 147 -20.62 -3.20 1.39
C ALA A 147 -19.10 -3.14 1.59
N GLY A 148 -18.32 -3.26 0.52
CA GLY A 148 -16.87 -3.08 0.55
C GLY A 148 -16.43 -1.66 0.92
N LEU A 149 -17.11 -0.62 0.40
CA LEU A 149 -16.83 0.79 0.74
C LEU A 149 -17.10 1.10 2.20
N MET A 150 -18.13 0.47 2.80
CA MET A 150 -18.46 0.65 4.21
C MET A 150 -17.39 0.12 5.16
N GLU A 151 -16.50 -0.78 4.72
CA GLU A 151 -15.35 -1.25 5.52
C GLU A 151 -14.34 -0.14 5.83
N TYR A 152 -14.30 0.93 5.03
CA TYR A 152 -13.37 2.05 5.21
C TYR A 152 -13.82 3.09 6.25
N GLY A 153 -15.08 3.06 6.66
CA GLY A 153 -15.69 4.02 7.59
C GLY A 153 -16.41 3.38 8.77
N LYS A 154 -16.25 2.06 8.95
CA LYS A 154 -16.98 1.28 9.95
C LYS A 154 -16.66 1.74 11.38
N PRO A 155 -17.66 2.14 12.19
CA PRO A 155 -17.42 2.62 13.56
C PRO A 155 -17.27 1.52 14.61
N PHE A 156 -17.84 0.33 14.38
CA PHE A 156 -17.84 -0.79 15.33
C PHE A 156 -17.61 -2.14 14.63
N GLY A 157 -17.03 -3.11 15.34
CA GLY A 157 -16.69 -4.42 14.80
C GLY A 157 -15.35 -4.41 14.05
N TYR A 158 -15.12 -5.44 13.24
CA TYR A 158 -13.86 -5.68 12.54
C TYR A 158 -14.06 -5.68 11.02
N GLN A 159 -12.96 -5.59 10.26
CA GLN A 159 -13.03 -5.66 8.81
C GLN A 159 -13.54 -7.03 8.34
N LYS A 160 -14.43 -7.09 7.34
CA LYS A 160 -15.11 -8.34 6.98
C LYS A 160 -14.15 -9.51 6.68
N PHE A 161 -13.04 -9.24 6.00
CA PHE A 161 -12.07 -10.29 5.65
C PHE A 161 -11.26 -10.84 6.83
N THR A 162 -11.34 -10.26 8.04
CA THR A 162 -10.74 -10.87 9.23
C THR A 162 -11.41 -12.21 9.58
N GLU A 163 -12.63 -12.46 9.11
CA GLU A 163 -13.31 -13.76 9.29
C GLU A 163 -12.58 -14.90 8.58
N ARG A 164 -11.79 -14.61 7.54
CA ARG A 164 -10.96 -15.60 6.83
C ARG A 164 -9.72 -16.03 7.60
N MET A 165 -9.37 -15.34 8.69
CA MET A 165 -8.20 -15.69 9.50
C MET A 165 -8.42 -17.03 10.23
N PRO A 166 -7.36 -17.83 10.44
CA PRO A 166 -7.44 -19.00 11.32
C PRO A 166 -7.95 -18.61 12.71
N ALA A 167 -8.72 -19.49 13.34
CA ALA A 167 -9.36 -19.21 14.64
C ALA A 167 -8.37 -18.70 15.70
N SER A 168 -7.21 -19.36 15.83
CA SER A 168 -6.17 -18.96 16.79
C SER A 168 -5.60 -17.56 16.57
N GLN A 169 -5.55 -17.09 15.32
CA GLN A 169 -5.11 -15.72 15.01
C GLN A 169 -6.22 -14.71 15.31
N ARG A 170 -7.46 -15.08 14.99
CA ARG A 170 -8.63 -14.24 15.25
C ARG A 170 -8.81 -13.98 16.75
N ASP A 171 -8.77 -15.03 17.57
CA ASP A 171 -8.95 -14.96 19.03
C ASP A 171 -7.85 -14.14 19.74
N ARG A 172 -6.68 -13.99 19.10
CA ARG A 172 -5.57 -13.20 19.62
C ARG A 172 -5.68 -11.72 19.28
N LEU A 173 -6.26 -11.39 18.12
CA LEU A 173 -6.21 -10.06 17.52
C LEU A 173 -7.51 -9.27 17.67
N LEU A 174 -8.65 -9.97 17.79
CA LEU A 174 -9.99 -9.40 17.86
C LEU A 174 -10.60 -9.69 19.23
#